data_AF-A0A933J6Q2-F1
#
_entry.id   AF-A0A933J6Q2-F1
#
_cell.length_a   1.000
_cell.length_b   1.000
_cell.length_c   1.000
_cell.angle_alpha   90.00
_cell.angle_beta   90.00
_cell.angle_gamma   90.00
#
_symmetry.space_group_name_H-M   'P 1'
#
loop_
_entity.id
_entity.type
_entity.pdbx_description
1 polymer ?
#
loop_
_entity_poly.entity_id
_entity_poly.type
_entity_poly.pdbx_seq_one_letter_code
_entity_poly.pdbx_strand_id
1 'polypeptide(L)'
;MPPPATPGMRPPDPVIQARYRVEFPKLSGVFTEVAVTSAEVPAVAYNFTGADGKPSTSYQRGIRKLPTITLKRGMTTDLSAWNWHQ
;
A
#
# COMPACT_ATOMS: atom_id res chain seq x y z
N MET A 1 23.14 3.21 18.51
CA MET A 1 24.09 2.19 18.00
C MET A 1 23.26 0.97 17.64
N PRO A 2 23.17 0.56 16.35
CA PRO A 2 22.44 -0.66 15.99
C PRO A 2 23.19 -1.89 16.53
N PRO A 3 22.46 -2.97 16.88
CA PRO A 3 23.07 -4.19 17.43
C PRO A 3 24.02 -4.86 16.42
N PRO A 4 25.04 -5.61 16.90
CA PRO A 4 26.01 -6.27 16.03
C PRO A 4 25.34 -7.33 15.15
N ALA A 5 25.54 -7.22 13.84
CA ALA A 5 25.06 -8.20 12.88
C ALA A 5 25.72 -9.56 13.14
N THR A 6 24.92 -10.61 13.33
CA THR A 6 25.41 -11.97 13.52
C THR A 6 26.10 -12.44 12.23
N PRO A 7 27.38 -12.86 12.28
CA PRO A 7 28.10 -13.32 11.09
C PRO A 7 27.51 -14.66 10.63
N GLY A 8 26.88 -14.68 9.46
CA GLY A 8 26.44 -15.92 8.79
C GLY A 8 25.04 -15.89 8.17
N MET A 9 24.17 -14.92 8.48
CA MET A 9 22.91 -14.76 7.76
C MET A 9 23.06 -13.75 6.63
N ARG A 10 23.17 -14.24 5.39
CA ARG A 10 22.83 -13.42 4.23
C ARG A 10 21.40 -12.91 4.43
N PRO A 11 21.13 -11.59 4.37
CA PRO A 11 19.76 -11.09 4.37
C PRO A 11 18.96 -11.83 3.29
N PRO A 12 17.72 -12.26 3.57
CA PRO A 12 16.92 -12.94 2.56
C PRO A 12 16.84 -12.07 1.31
N ASP A 13 17.06 -12.68 0.14
CA ASP A 13 16.98 -11.96 -1.12
C ASP A 13 15.59 -11.32 -1.24
N PRO A 14 15.48 -10.09 -1.77
CA PRO A 14 14.21 -9.42 -1.89
C PRO A 14 13.25 -10.23 -2.77
N VAL A 15 12.01 -10.34 -2.32
CA VAL A 15 10.97 -11.05 -3.07
C VAL A 15 10.74 -10.33 -4.40
N ILE A 16 11.00 -11.03 -5.50
CA ILE A 16 10.72 -10.52 -6.85
C ILE A 16 9.22 -10.51 -7.12
N GLN A 17 8.71 -9.43 -7.71
CA GLN A 17 7.29 -9.25 -8.03
C GLN A 17 6.78 -10.13 -9.20
N ALA A 18 7.61 -11.05 -9.71
CA ALA A 18 7.28 -11.81 -10.92
C ALA A 18 6.22 -12.90 -10.71
N ARG A 19 5.95 -13.32 -9.47
CA ARG A 19 5.00 -14.39 -9.16
C ARG A 19 4.06 -13.96 -8.04
N TYR A 20 2.80 -13.80 -8.38
CA TYR A 20 1.75 -13.50 -7.42
C TYR A 20 0.45 -14.20 -7.84
N ARG A 21 -0.39 -14.49 -6.86
CA ARG A 21 -1.75 -14.97 -7.06
C ARG A 21 -2.69 -13.97 -6.41
N VAL A 22 -3.75 -13.60 -7.11
CA VAL A 22 -4.76 -12.67 -6.61
C VAL A 22 -6.02 -13.47 -6.31
N GLU A 23 -6.42 -13.45 -5.03
CA GLU A 23 -7.60 -14.14 -4.53
C GLU A 23 -8.53 -13.14 -3.83
N PHE A 24 -9.70 -12.93 -4.42
CA PHE A 24 -10.83 -12.25 -3.80
C PHE A 24 -11.99 -13.23 -3.64
N PRO A 25 -12.94 -12.97 -2.72
CA PRO A 25 -14.06 -13.87 -2.45
C PRO A 25 -14.89 -14.28 -3.68
N LYS A 26 -14.91 -13.44 -4.73
CA LYS A 26 -15.67 -13.68 -5.98
C LYS A 26 -14.79 -13.61 -7.24
N LEU A 27 -13.47 -13.48 -7.08
CA LEU A 27 -12.54 -13.36 -8.20
C LEU A 27 -11.22 -14.05 -7.84
N SER A 28 -10.94 -15.18 -8.48
CA SER A 28 -9.64 -15.85 -8.42
C SER A 28 -9.10 -15.93 -9.82
N GLY A 29 -7.87 -15.45 -10.05
CA GLY A 29 -7.29 -15.46 -11.39
C GLY A 29 -5.84 -15.06 -11.45
N VAL A 30 -5.26 -15.24 -12.64
CA VAL A 30 -3.92 -14.78 -12.98
C VAL A 30 -4.05 -13.40 -13.61
N PHE A 31 -3.34 -12.43 -13.04
CA PHE A 31 -3.23 -11.07 -13.58
C PHE A 31 -1.81 -10.85 -14.09
N THR A 32 -1.70 -10.03 -15.14
CA THR A 32 -0.42 -9.66 -15.75
C THR A 32 0.20 -8.48 -15.00
N GLU A 33 -0.63 -7.60 -14.45
CA GLU A 33 -0.18 -6.47 -13.63
C GLU A 33 -1.09 -6.28 -12.42
N VAL A 34 -0.48 -6.04 -11.26
CA VAL A 34 -1.16 -5.63 -10.02
C VAL A 34 -0.46 -4.37 -9.53
N ALA A 35 -1.20 -3.26 -9.51
CA ALA A 35 -0.74 -2.00 -8.95
C ALA A 35 -1.57 -1.65 -7.72
N VAL A 36 -0.91 -1.34 -6.60
CA VAL A 36 -1.56 -0.97 -5.35
C VAL A 36 -1.07 0.42 -4.97
N THR A 37 -1.98 1.37 -4.80
CA THR A 37 -1.66 2.67 -4.21
C THR A 37 -1.39 2.47 -2.72
N SER A 38 -0.38 3.14 -2.17
CA SER A 38 -0.11 3.09 -0.74
C SER A 38 -1.30 3.62 0.06
N ALA A 39 -1.58 3.01 1.21
CA ALA A 39 -2.57 3.54 2.13
C ALA A 39 -1.98 4.79 2.82
N GLU A 40 -2.39 5.96 2.37
CA GLU A 40 -1.91 7.23 2.91
C GLU A 40 -2.70 7.64 4.14
N VAL A 41 -2.00 8.12 5.16
CA VAL A 41 -2.62 8.81 6.29
C VAL A 41 -2.18 10.27 6.22
N PRO A 42 -3.02 11.17 5.68
CA PRO A 42 -2.66 12.57 5.57
C PRO A 42 -2.47 13.18 6.96
N ALA A 43 -1.39 13.94 7.15
CA ALA A 43 -1.19 14.73 8.35
C ALA A 43 -2.07 15.99 8.28
N VAL A 44 -2.89 16.22 9.30
CA VAL A 44 -3.67 17.45 9.45
C VAL A 44 -2.82 18.44 10.25
N ALA A 45 -2.45 19.56 9.64
CA ALA A 45 -1.69 20.61 10.30
C ALA A 45 -2.64 21.53 11.07
N TYR A 46 -2.44 21.65 12.39
CA TYR A 46 -3.10 22.59 13.26
C TYR A 46 -2.11 23.69 13.65
N ASN A 47 -2.34 24.90 13.16
CA ASN A 47 -1.52 26.07 13.50
C ASN A 47 -2.12 26.74 14.73
N PHE A 48 -1.34 26.83 15.81
CA PHE A 48 -1.75 27.48 17.05
C PHE A 48 -0.67 28.45 17.51
N THR A 49 -1.08 29.53 18.15
CA THR A 49 -0.17 30.48 18.77
C THR A 49 0.03 30.04 20.22
N GLY A 50 1.25 29.69 20.60
CA GLY A 50 1.58 29.35 21.99
C GLY A 50 1.48 30.57 22.92
N ALA A 51 1.53 30.34 24.23
CA ALA A 51 1.48 31.40 25.25
C ALA A 51 2.59 32.48 25.07
N ASP A 52 3.68 32.14 24.39
CA ASP A 52 4.81 33.03 24.08
C ASP A 52 4.63 33.83 22.77
N GLY A 53 3.44 33.83 22.16
CA GLY A 53 3.16 34.58 20.92
C GLY A 53 3.83 34.03 19.66
N LYS A 54 4.56 32.91 19.76
CA LYS A 54 5.21 32.25 18.61
C LYS A 54 4.23 31.29 17.93
N PRO A 55 4.09 31.33 16.59
CA PRO A 55 3.29 30.37 15.84
C PRO A 55 3.94 28.99 15.91
N SER A 56 3.17 27.98 16.28
CA SER A 56 3.57 26.58 16.31
C SER A 56 2.58 25.74 15.50
N THR A 57 3.08 24.69 14.84
CA THR A 57 2.27 23.78 14.03
C THR A 57 2.28 22.40 14.69
N SER A 58 1.11 21.90 15.07
CA SER A 58 0.93 20.51 15.49
C SER A 58 0.43 19.69 14.32
N TYR A 59 1.02 18.52 14.07
CA TYR A 59 0.54 17.57 13.08
C TYR A 59 -0.27 16.47 13.77
N GLN A 60 -1.54 16.36 13.40
CA GLN A 60 -2.42 15.30 13.86
C GLN A 60 -2.65 14.27 12.76
N ARG A 61 -2.92 13.03 13.15
CA ARG A 61 -3.21 11.95 12.21
C ARG A 61 -4.60 12.16 11.60
N GLY A 62 -4.67 12.41 10.31
CA GLY A 62 -5.93 12.56 9.58
C GLY A 62 -6.63 11.22 9.29
N ILE A 63 -7.73 11.31 8.54
CA ILE A 63 -8.50 10.14 8.11
C ILE A 63 -7.69 9.33 7.10
N ARG A 64 -7.51 8.04 7.37
CA ARG A 64 -6.80 7.11 6.48
C ARG A 64 -7.50 7.04 5.13
N LYS A 65 -6.78 7.36 4.06
CA LYS A 65 -7.23 7.08 2.69
C LYS A 65 -7.05 5.60 2.41
N LEU A 66 -8.10 4.97 1.88
CA LEU A 66 -8.05 3.58 1.47
C LEU A 66 -7.20 3.47 0.20
N PRO A 67 -6.38 2.40 0.08
CA PRO A 67 -5.57 2.17 -1.11
C PRO A 67 -6.46 1.79 -2.29
N THR A 68 -6.10 2.27 -3.49
CA THR A 68 -6.71 1.81 -4.74
C THR A 68 -5.91 0.63 -5.29
N ILE A 69 -6.60 -0.44 -5.67
CA ILE A 69 -5.98 -1.62 -6.28
C ILE A 69 -6.42 -1.67 -7.75
N THR A 70 -5.45 -1.63 -8.66
CA THR A 70 -5.66 -1.75 -10.10
C THR A 70 -5.11 -3.08 -10.58
N LEU A 71 -5.95 -3.86 -11.24
CA LEU A 71 -5.61 -5.19 -11.76
C LEU A 71 -5.72 -5.17 -13.28
N LYS A 72 -4.69 -5.65 -13.98
CA LYS A 72 -4.71 -5.80 -15.44
C LYS A 72 -4.45 -7.25 -15.83
N ARG A 73 -5.22 -7.73 -16.79
CA ARG A 73 -5.07 -9.06 -17.40
C ARG A 73 -5.37 -8.96 -18.89
N GLY A 74 -4.79 -9.88 -19.66
CA GLY A 74 -5.17 -10.06 -21.06
C GLY A 74 -6.63 -10.49 -21.19
N MET A 75 -7.22 -10.21 -22.35
CA MET A 75 -8.55 -10.74 -22.68
C MET A 75 -8.45 -12.24 -22.93
N THR A 76 -9.26 -13.02 -22.21
CA THR A 76 -9.34 -14.47 -22.32
C THR A 76 -10.80 -14.88 -22.45
N THR A 77 -11.06 -16.17 -22.67
CA THR A 77 -12.43 -16.72 -22.72
C THR A 77 -13.13 -16.72 -21.35
N ASP A 78 -12.37 -16.57 -20.26
CA ASP A 78 -12.91 -16.44 -18.92
C ASP A 78 -13.46 -15.02 -18.72
N LEU A 79 -14.75 -14.86 -18.46
CA LEU A 79 -15.39 -13.55 -18.21
C LEU A 79 -15.62 -13.26 -16.72
N SER A 80 -15.04 -14.05 -15.81
CA SER A 80 -15.22 -13.90 -14.35
C SER A 80 -14.94 -12.48 -13.84
N ALA A 81 -13.84 -11.86 -14.30
CA ALA A 81 -13.47 -10.50 -13.94
C ALA A 81 -14.45 -9.44 -14.46
N TRP A 82 -15.00 -9.65 -15.66
CA TRP A 82 -15.99 -8.76 -16.25
C TRP A 82 -17.32 -8.86 -15.50
N ASN A 83 -17.78 -10.08 -15.22
CA ASN A 83 -19.00 -10.33 -14.45
C ASN A 83 -18.89 -9.84 -12.99
N TRP A 84 -17.68 -9.84 -12.42
CA TRP A 84 -17.43 -9.28 -11.08
C TRP A 84 -17.40 -7.75 -11.04
N HIS A 85 -17.02 -7.11 -12.15
CA HIS A 85 -16.99 -5.66 -12.27
C HIS A 85 -18.38 -5.03 -12.43
N GLN A 86 -19.34 -5.76 -13.02
CA GLN A 86 -20.74 -5.33 -13.08
C GLN A 86 -21.38 -5.24 -11.70
#